data_AF-D3NWU5-F1
#
_entry.id   AF-D3NWU5-F1
#
_cell.length_a   1.000
_cell.length_b   1.000
_cell.length_c   1.000
_cell.angle_alpha   90.00
_cell.angle_beta   90.00
_cell.angle_gamma   90.00
#
_symmetry.space_group_name_H-M   'P 1'
#
loop_
_entity.id
_entity.type
_entity.pdbx_description
1 polymer ?
#
loop_
_entity_poly.entity_id
_entity_poly.type
_entity_poly.pdbx_seq_one_letter_code
_entity_poly.pdbx_strand_id
1 'polypeptide(L)' 'MTLDDWLARTATKEEAFAALIGTSQATVNRYRHGRRVPRPAVMARIAAATGGQVTANDFHGLPAQR' A
#
# COMPACT_ATOMS: atom_id res chain seq x y z
N MET A 1 4.18 -3.05 -8.49
CA MET A 1 2.86 -3.73 -8.32
C MET A 1 2.00 -2.81 -7.48
N THR A 2 0.73 -2.59 -7.80
CA THR A 2 -0.08 -1.67 -7.00
C THR A 2 -0.46 -2.29 -5.64
N LEU A 3 -0.84 -1.44 -4.67
CA LEU A 3 -1.37 -1.93 -3.40
C LEU A 3 -2.66 -2.74 -3.59
N ASP A 4 -3.48 -2.37 -4.58
CA ASP A 4 -4.71 -3.08 -4.91
C ASP A 4 -4.41 -4.51 -5.39
N ASP A 5 -3.48 -4.64 -6.33
CA ASP A 5 -3.03 -5.94 -6.84
C ASP A 5 -2.48 -6.84 -5.72
N TRP A 6 -1.69 -6.27 -4.81
CA TRP A 6 -1.09 -7.03 -3.72
C TRP A 6 -2.16 -7.58 -2.78
N LEU A 7 -3.11 -6.75 -2.35
CA LEU A 7 -4.21 -7.18 -1.48
C LEU A 7 -5.07 -8.27 -2.13
N ALA A 8 -5.34 -8.14 -3.43
CA ALA A 8 -6.09 -9.16 -4.18
C ALA A 8 -5.32 -10.48 -4.28
N ARG A 9 -4.02 -10.44 -4.59
CA ARG A 9 -3.17 -11.63 -4.72
C ARG A 9 -2.98 -12.39 -3.41
N THR A 10 -2.90 -11.68 -2.29
CA THR A 10 -2.73 -12.30 -0.97
C THR A 10 -4.06 -12.58 -0.26
N ALA A 11 -5.20 -12.24 -0.89
CA ALA A 11 -6.53 -12.28 -0.29
C ALA A 11 -6.60 -11.52 1.07
N THR A 12 -5.79 -10.47 1.21
CA THR A 12 -5.70 -9.70 2.46
C THR A 12 -6.83 -8.68 2.51
N LYS A 13 -7.62 -8.71 3.59
CA LYS A 13 -8.67 -7.71 3.84
C LYS A 13 -8.06 -6.33 4.12
N GLU A 14 -8.71 -5.28 3.63
CA GLU A 14 -8.27 -3.89 3.85
C GLU A 14 -8.16 -3.52 5.33
N GLU A 15 -9.11 -3.96 6.16
CA GLU A 15 -9.12 -3.72 7.61
C GLU A 15 -7.90 -4.32 8.30
N ALA A 16 -7.57 -5.58 7.95
CA ALA A 16 -6.42 -6.27 8.49
C ALA A 16 -5.11 -5.58 8.07
N PHE A 17 -5.01 -5.19 6.80
CA PHE A 17 -3.84 -4.45 6.31
C PHE A 17 -3.73 -3.05 6.94
N ALA A 18 -4.86 -2.37 7.15
CA ALA A 18 -4.88 -1.07 7.79
C ALA A 18 -4.38 -1.15 9.24
N ALA A 19 -4.83 -2.15 9.99
CA ALA A 19 -4.33 -2.41 11.34
C ALA A 19 -2.81 -2.68 11.34
N LEU A 20 -2.32 -3.46 10.37
CA LEU A 20 -0.90 -3.79 10.23
C LEU A 20 -0.01 -2.54 10.02
N ILE A 21 -0.45 -1.56 9.22
CA ILE A 21 0.31 -0.34 8.96
C ILE A 21 -0.04 0.82 9.92
N GLY A 22 -0.94 0.60 10.87
CA GLY A 22 -1.38 1.58 11.86
C GLY A 22 -2.22 2.71 11.27
N THR A 23 -3.20 2.38 10.44
CA THR A 23 -4.15 3.33 9.84
C THR A 23 -5.58 2.78 9.79
N SER A 24 -6.52 3.51 9.20
CA SER A 24 -7.91 3.07 9.01
C SER A 24 -8.14 2.42 7.66
N GLN A 25 -9.12 1.50 7.58
CA GLN A 25 -9.58 0.88 6.32
C GLN A 25 -9.88 1.93 5.24
N ALA A 26 -10.63 2.98 5.57
CA ALA A 26 -10.94 4.08 4.64
C ALA A 26 -9.68 4.80 4.13
N THR A 27 -8.59 4.79 4.90
CA THR A 27 -7.31 5.36 4.45
C THR A 27 -6.61 4.42 3.48
N VAL A 28 -6.62 3.11 3.73
CA VAL A 28 -6.14 2.09 2.76
C VAL A 28 -6.94 2.16 1.46
N ASN A 29 -8.26 2.28 1.54
CA ASN A 29 -9.13 2.43 0.37
C ASN A 29 -8.71 3.63 -0.51
N ARG A 30 -8.46 4.79 0.12
CA ARG A 30 -7.97 5.98 -0.60
C ARG A 30 -6.60 5.79 -1.24
N TYR A 31 -5.72 4.99 -0.62
CA TYR A 31 -4.41 4.65 -1.18
C TYR A 31 -4.55 3.77 -2.42
N ARG A 32 -5.38 2.72 -2.36
CA ARG A 32 -5.65 1.81 -3.49
C ARG A 32 -6.16 2.54 -4.72
N HIS A 33 -7.05 3.50 -4.53
CA HIS A 33 -7.66 4.25 -5.62
C HIS A 33 -6.91 5.53 -6.01
N GLY A 34 -5.69 5.74 -5.50
CA GLY A 34 -4.88 6.93 -5.81
C GLY A 34 -5.48 8.26 -5.34
N ARG A 35 -6.54 8.23 -4.52
CA ARG A 35 -7.20 9.43 -3.96
C ARG A 35 -6.33 10.13 -2.92
N ARG A 36 -5.35 9.42 -2.37
CA ARG A 36 -4.38 9.95 -1.40
C ARG A 36 -3.05 9.22 -1.56
N VAL A 37 -1.95 9.96 -1.44
CA VAL A 37 -0.61 9.39 -1.33
C VAL A 37 -0.25 9.19 0.14
N PRO A 38 0.29 8.03 0.56
CA PRO A 38 0.71 7.81 1.93
C PRO A 38 1.89 8.73 2.31
N ARG A 39 1.98 9.11 3.60
CA ARG A 39 3.16 9.85 4.10
C ARG A 39 4.38 8.92 4.15
N PRO A 40 5.62 9.45 4.14
CA PRO A 40 6.84 8.63 4.13
C PRO A 40 6.88 7.53 5.22
N ALA A 41 6.46 7.84 6.45
CA ALA A 41 6.40 6.86 7.53
C ALA A 41 5.41 5.71 7.25
N VAL A 42 4.29 5.99 6.58
CA VAL A 42 3.30 4.97 6.20
C VAL A 42 3.79 4.18 4.99
N MET A 43 4.45 4.82 4.02
CA MET A 43 5.08 4.13 2.89
C MET A 43 6.11 3.10 3.37
N ALA A 44 6.95 3.46 4.35
CA ALA A 44 7.93 2.52 4.92
C ALA A 44 7.25 1.28 5.53
N ARG A 45 6.13 1.47 6.24
CA ARG A 45 5.33 0.36 6.79
C ARG A 45 4.68 -0.49 5.71
N ILE A 46 4.16 0.12 4.65
CA ILE A 46 3.59 -0.60 3.50
C ILE A 46 4.68 -1.44 2.82
N ALA A 47 5.86 -0.87 2.56
CA ALA A 47 6.98 -1.60 1.97
C ALA A 47 7.39 -2.78 2.85
N ALA A 48 7.52 -2.58 4.17
CA ALA A 48 7.84 -3.66 5.11
C ALA A 48 6.75 -4.76 5.14
N ALA A 49 5.48 -4.37 5.24
CA ALA A 49 4.34 -5.30 5.30
C ALA A 49 4.14 -6.12 4.02
N THR A 50 4.57 -5.58 2.88
CA THR A 50 4.46 -6.24 1.57
C THR A 50 5.76 -6.92 1.12
N GLY A 51 6.79 -6.96 1.98
CA GLY A 51 8.09 -7.53 1.62
C GLY A 51 8.78 -6.79 0.46
N GLY A 52 8.54 -5.49 0.32
CA GLY A 52 9.08 -4.64 -0.75
C GLY A 52 8.36 -4.77 -2.09
N GLN A 53 7.28 -5.55 -2.17
CA GLN A 53 6.53 -5.74 -3.42
C GLN A 53 5.72 -4.50 -3.82
N VAL A 54 5.28 -3.71 -2.84
CA VAL A 54 4.67 -2.40 -3.02
C VAL A 54 5.63 -1.34 -2.48
N THR A 55 6.06 -0.45 -3.36
CA THR A 55 7.05 0.59 -3.09
C THR A 55 6.43 1.98 -3.19
N ALA A 56 7.20 3.02 -2.85
CA ALA A 56 6.77 4.40 -3.03
C ALA A 56 6.41 4.71 -4.50
N ASN A 57 7.16 4.15 -5.46
CA ASN A 57 6.97 4.38 -6.90
C ASN A 57 5.57 3.95 -7.36
N ASP A 58 5.03 2.89 -6.77
CA ASP A 58 3.72 2.35 -7.13
C ASP A 58 2.57 3.32 -6.79
N PHE A 59 2.75 4.22 -5.80
CA PHE A 59 1.78 5.28 -5.48
C PHE A 59 1.89 6.51 -6.40
N HIS A 60 2.94 6.58 -7.22
CA HIS A 60 3.20 7.67 -8.15
C HIS A 60 3.11 7.23 -9.62
N GLY A 61 2.74 5.98 -9.90
CA GLY A 61 2.71 5.42 -11.25
C GLY A 61 4.10 5.35 -11.91
N LEU A 62 5.16 5.37 -11.10
CA LEU A 62 6.53 5.30 -11.59
C LEU A 62 6.96 3.84 -11.74
N PRO A 63 7.79 3.51 -12.73
CA PRO A 63 8.34 2.16 -12.84
C PRO A 63 9.19 1.80 -11.62
N ALA A 64 9.22 0.52 -11.27
CA ALA A 64 10.17 0.02 -10.28
C ALA A 64 11.60 0.28 -10.79
N GLN A 65 12.42 0.97 -10.00
CA GLN A 65 13.85 1.10 -10.31
C GLN A 65 14.49 -0.28 -10.13
N ARG A 66 15.05 -0.82 -11.23
CA ARG A 66 15.83 -2.06 -11.25
C ARG A 66 17.25 -1.81 -10.76
#